data_AF-A0A3C2BTW2-F1
#
_entry.id   AF-A0A3C2BTW2-F1
#
_cell.length_a   1.000
_cell.length_b   1.000
_cell.length_c   1.000
_cell.angle_alpha   90.00
_cell.angle_beta   90.00
_cell.angle_gamma   90.00
#
_symmetry.space_group_name_H-M   'P 1'
#
loop_
_entity.id
_entity.type
_entity.pdbx_description
1 polymer ?
#
loop_
_entity_poly.entity_id
_entity_poly.type
_entity_poly.pdbx_seq_one_letter_code
_entity_poly.pdbx_strand_id
1 'polypeptide(L)'
;MANFSWRKAALVAAVVPMMALSACSSTGGKPADSGNAAGGGQAVSTPRMKVALITHAAAGDTFWDIVRKGAEEASAKDNVDLLYTSDPEAGRQAQLVQQAIDQKVDGIAVTLATPDAL
;
A
#
# COMPACT_ATOMS: atom_id res chain seq x y z
N MET A 1 -36.87 9.61 -35.86
CA MET A 1 -37.37 8.50 -35.02
C MET A 1 -36.52 7.28 -35.31
N ALA A 2 -35.55 6.99 -34.45
CA ALA A 2 -34.62 5.88 -34.66
C ALA A 2 -35.34 4.54 -34.38
N ASN A 3 -35.33 3.64 -35.35
CA ASN A 3 -35.97 2.33 -35.27
C ASN A 3 -35.23 1.47 -34.23
N PHE A 4 -35.68 1.52 -32.97
CA PHE A 4 -35.17 0.68 -31.90
C PHE A 4 -35.66 -0.76 -32.12
N SER A 5 -34.86 -1.53 -32.85
CA SER A 5 -35.14 -2.93 -33.14
C SER A 5 -35.03 -3.74 -31.84
N TRP A 6 -36.18 -4.06 -31.24
CA TRP A 6 -36.33 -4.91 -30.05
C TRP A 6 -35.51 -6.21 -30.11
N ARG A 7 -35.31 -6.75 -31.32
CA ARG A 7 -34.47 -7.94 -31.58
C ARG A 7 -33.00 -7.75 -31.21
N LYS A 8 -32.48 -6.52 -31.35
CA LYS A 8 -31.09 -6.16 -30.97
C LYS A 8 -30.98 -5.97 -29.45
N ALA A 9 -32.02 -5.42 -28.81
CA ALA A 9 -32.08 -5.28 -27.36
C ALA A 9 -32.14 -6.64 -26.64
N ALA A 10 -32.90 -7.60 -27.18
CA ALA A 10 -32.97 -8.96 -26.65
C ALA A 10 -31.63 -9.72 -26.78
N LEU A 11 -30.89 -9.51 -27.88
CA LEU A 11 -29.57 -10.10 -28.08
C LEU A 11 -28.53 -9.57 -27.09
N VAL A 12 -28.55 -8.26 -26.81
CA VAL A 12 -27.62 -7.65 -25.82
C VAL A 12 -27.94 -8.11 -24.39
N ALA A 13 -29.22 -8.24 -24.04
CA ALA A 13 -29.64 -8.69 -22.71
C ALA A 13 -29.24 -10.14 -22.40
N ALA A 14 -29.10 -11.00 -23.41
CA ALA A 14 -28.72 -12.40 -23.23
C ALA A 14 -27.20 -12.63 -23.18
N VAL A 15 -26.40 -11.80 -23.88
CA VAL A 15 -24.95 -12.01 -24.02
C VAL A 15 -24.16 -11.47 -22.81
N VAL A 16 -24.58 -10.35 -22.24
CA VAL A 16 -23.90 -9.70 -21.11
C VAL A 16 -23.79 -10.60 -19.86
N PRO A 17 -24.83 -11.34 -19.42
CA PRO A 17 -24.70 -12.21 -18.25
C PRO A 17 -23.81 -13.44 -18.48
N MET A 18 -23.62 -13.89 -19.74
CA MET A 18 -22.74 -15.03 -20.03
C MET A 18 -21.25 -14.68 -19.88
N MET A 19 -20.86 -13.43 -20.13
CA MET A 19 -19.47 -12.97 -19.89
C MET A 19 -19.13 -12.83 -18.40
N ALA A 20 -20.13 -12.73 -17.52
CA ALA A 20 -19.90 -12.68 -16.07
C ALA A 20 -19.50 -14.06 -15.49
N LEU A 21 -19.81 -15.16 -16.19
CA LEU A 21 -19.57 -16.52 -15.72
C LEU A 21 -18.13 -17.02 -16.01
N SER A 22 -17.36 -16.35 -16.86
CA SER A 22 -15.95 -16.70 -17.13
C SER A 22 -14.95 -16.05 -16.16
N ALA A 23 -15.40 -15.29 -15.16
CA ALA A 23 -14.53 -14.68 -14.16
C ALA A 23 -14.14 -15.62 -13.00
N CYS A 24 -14.77 -16.80 -12.91
CA CYS A 24 -14.45 -17.78 -11.88
C CYS A 24 -13.34 -18.74 -12.37
N SER A 25 -12.08 -18.34 -12.22
CA SER A 25 -10.93 -19.26 -12.29
C SER A 25 -10.99 -20.20 -11.07
N SER A 26 -11.21 -21.49 -11.29
CA SER A 26 -11.46 -22.46 -10.21
C SER A 26 -10.21 -22.94 -9.46
N THR A 27 -9.01 -22.41 -9.77
CA THR A 27 -7.74 -22.93 -9.21
C THR A 27 -6.67 -21.88 -8.88
N GLY A 28 -6.96 -20.58 -8.88
CA GLY A 28 -5.90 -19.59 -8.65
C GLY A 28 -6.40 -18.22 -8.19
N GLY A 29 -6.65 -18.07 -6.89
CA GLY A 29 -6.87 -16.77 -6.26
C GLY A 29 -7.28 -16.93 -4.80
N LYS A 30 -6.66 -16.15 -3.90
CA LYS A 30 -7.15 -15.99 -2.52
C LYS A 30 -8.62 -15.55 -2.60
N PRO A 31 -9.56 -16.17 -1.85
CA PRO A 31 -10.95 -15.72 -1.84
C PRO A 31 -10.98 -14.24 -1.49
N ALA A 32 -11.58 -13.42 -2.36
CA ALA A 32 -11.91 -12.06 -2.00
C ALA A 32 -12.98 -12.16 -0.90
N ASP A 33 -12.71 -11.56 0.26
CA ASP A 33 -13.74 -11.35 1.27
C ASP A 33 -14.90 -10.62 0.58
N SER A 34 -16.09 -11.23 0.59
CA SER A 34 -17.32 -10.64 0.06
C SER A 34 -17.88 -9.57 1.00
N GLY A 35 -16.99 -8.69 1.47
CA GLY A 35 -17.31 -7.48 2.22
C GLY A 35 -17.69 -6.39 1.24
N ASN A 36 -18.97 -6.02 1.28
CA ASN A 36 -19.61 -4.92 0.58
C ASN A 36 -18.65 -3.72 0.33
N ALA A 37 -18.15 -3.57 -0.89
CA ALA A 37 -17.32 -2.45 -1.31
C ALA A 37 -18.16 -1.17 -1.47
N ALA A 38 -18.45 -0.52 -0.35
CA ALA A 38 -18.95 0.86 -0.30
C ALA A 38 -18.69 1.43 1.10
N GLY A 39 -17.54 2.07 1.30
CA GLY A 39 -17.19 2.77 2.53
C GLY A 39 -15.69 2.79 2.73
N GLY A 40 -15.11 3.98 2.96
CA GLY A 40 -13.69 4.15 3.23
C GLY A 40 -13.20 3.14 4.26
N GLY A 41 -12.06 2.52 3.96
CA GLY A 41 -11.53 1.35 4.67
C GLY A 41 -11.66 1.51 6.18
N GLN A 42 -12.30 0.52 6.81
CA GLN A 42 -12.43 0.44 8.26
C GLN A 42 -11.04 0.64 8.88
N ALA A 43 -10.95 1.58 9.83
CA ALA A 43 -9.76 1.73 10.66
C ALA A 43 -9.37 0.37 11.22
N VAL A 44 -8.15 -0.07 10.95
CA VAL A 44 -7.69 -1.40 11.30
C VAL A 44 -7.69 -1.51 12.83
N SER A 45 -8.37 -2.52 13.37
CA SER A 45 -8.46 -2.78 14.82
C SER A 45 -7.24 -3.53 15.39
N THR A 46 -6.13 -3.54 14.66
CA THR A 46 -4.88 -4.16 15.08
C THR A 46 -4.23 -3.38 16.23
N PRO A 47 -3.45 -4.05 17.10
CA PRO A 47 -2.55 -3.37 18.02
C PRO A 47 -1.69 -2.34 17.27
N ARG A 48 -1.52 -1.15 17.85
CA ARG A 48 -0.69 -0.09 17.25
C ARG A 48 0.76 -0.57 17.22
N MET A 49 1.30 -0.72 16.02
CA MET A 49 2.70 -1.05 15.78
C MET A 49 3.53 0.22 15.69
N LYS A 50 4.78 0.18 16.12
CA LYS A 50 5.78 1.21 15.91
C LYS A 50 6.72 0.79 14.78
N VAL A 51 6.78 1.57 13.71
CA VAL A 51 7.60 1.27 12.52
C VAL A 51 8.58 2.41 12.28
N ALA A 52 9.86 2.08 12.11
CA ALA A 52 10.87 3.03 11.68
C ALA A 52 11.01 3.03 10.15
N LEU A 53 10.89 4.20 9.52
CA LEU A 53 11.26 4.43 8.13
C LEU A 53 12.58 5.20 8.10
N ILE A 54 13.62 4.56 7.57
CA ILE A 54 14.99 5.08 7.52
C ILE A 54 15.39 5.24 6.05
N THR A 55 15.68 6.46 5.63
CA THR A 55 16.02 6.73 4.22
C THR A 55 17.41 7.34 4.05
N HIS A 56 17.98 7.18 2.86
CA HIS A 56 19.18 7.90 2.43
C HIS A 56 18.89 9.32 1.91
N ALA A 57 17.80 9.95 2.37
CA ALA A 57 17.38 11.25 1.87
C ALA A 57 18.39 12.35 2.24
N ALA A 58 18.78 13.13 1.23
CA ALA A 58 19.47 14.39 1.44
C ALA A 58 18.46 15.50 1.82
N ALA A 59 18.93 16.51 2.55
CA ALA A 59 18.09 17.66 2.90
C ALA A 59 17.63 18.42 1.64
N GLY A 60 16.34 18.70 1.54
CA GLY A 60 15.74 19.42 0.42
C GLY A 60 15.40 18.56 -0.81
N ASP A 61 15.51 17.23 -0.72
CA ASP A 61 15.09 16.33 -1.79
C ASP A 61 13.57 16.11 -1.78
N THR A 62 12.91 16.64 -2.80
CA THR A 62 11.45 16.58 -2.95
C THR A 62 10.91 15.17 -3.22
N PHE A 63 11.73 14.25 -3.73
CA PHE A 63 11.33 12.86 -3.88
C PHE A 63 11.06 12.23 -2.51
N TRP A 64 11.97 12.45 -1.55
CA TRP A 64 11.83 11.91 -0.20
C TRP A 64 10.76 12.61 0.62
N ASP A 65 10.47 13.87 0.34
CA ASP A 65 9.32 14.56 0.93
C ASP A 65 8.00 13.89 0.52
N ILE A 66 7.87 13.49 -0.75
CA ILE A 66 6.69 12.75 -1.23
C ILE A 66 6.61 11.37 -0.59
N VAL A 67 7.72 10.63 -0.51
CA VAL A 67 7.77 9.31 0.14
C VAL A 67 7.38 9.41 1.62
N ARG A 68 7.93 10.39 2.34
CA ARG A 68 7.60 10.64 3.75
C ARG A 68 6.11 10.93 3.93
N LYS A 69 5.56 11.84 3.13
CA LYS A 69 4.13 12.18 3.16
C LYS A 69 3.26 10.95 2.94
N GLY A 70 3.59 10.10 1.97
CA GLY A 70 2.86 8.85 1.73
C GLY A 70 2.94 7.88 2.91
N ALA A 71 4.09 7.79 3.57
CA ALA A 71 4.27 6.98 4.77
C ALA A 71 3.45 7.50 5.96
N GLU A 72 3.41 8.82 6.16
CA GLU A 72 2.60 9.49 7.20
C GLU A 72 1.09 9.27 6.97
N GLU A 73 0.63 9.40 5.73
CA GLU A 73 -0.77 9.12 5.36
C GLU A 73 -1.15 7.66 5.60
N ALA A 74 -0.29 6.71 5.22
CA ALA A 74 -0.51 5.28 5.46
C ALA A 74 -0.52 4.94 6.95
N SER A 75 0.42 5.50 7.73
CA SER A 75 0.50 5.24 9.17
C SER A 75 -0.70 5.81 9.94
N ALA A 76 -1.19 6.99 9.55
CA ALA A 76 -2.44 7.54 10.08
C ALA A 76 -3.66 6.66 9.76
N LYS A 77 -3.73 6.13 8.53
CA LYS A 77 -4.82 5.24 8.08
C LYS A 77 -4.81 3.88 8.81
N ASP A 78 -3.63 3.29 8.98
CA ASP A 78 -3.46 1.90 9.44
C ASP A 78 -3.12 1.80 10.94
N ASN A 79 -3.26 2.90 11.69
CA ASN A 79 -3.02 2.98 13.13
C ASN A 79 -1.58 2.61 13.55
N VAL A 80 -0.58 3.06 12.78
CA VAL A 80 0.85 2.83 13.02
C VAL A 80 1.50 4.08 13.60
N ASP A 81 2.39 3.91 14.58
CA ASP A 81 3.32 4.94 15.05
C ASP A 81 4.56 4.96 14.14
N LEU A 82 4.72 6.00 13.34
CA LEU A 82 5.80 6.11 12.36
C LEU A 82 6.96 6.94 12.91
N LEU A 83 8.13 6.33 12.99
CA LEU A 83 9.40 7.02 13.22
C LEU A 83 10.12 7.24 11.88
N TYR A 84 10.08 8.46 11.35
CA TYR A 84 10.86 8.82 10.17
C TYR A 84 12.24 9.38 10.56
N THR A 85 13.32 8.83 10.01
CA THR A 85 14.68 9.38 10.10
C THR A 85 15.39 9.27 8.74
N SER A 86 16.38 10.13 8.49
CA SER A 86 17.14 10.09 7.24
C SER A 86 18.54 10.63 7.39
N ASP A 87 19.48 10.03 6.67
CA ASP A 87 20.86 10.52 6.54
C ASP A 87 21.45 10.01 5.21
N PRO A 88 22.03 10.86 4.35
CA PRO A 88 22.60 10.40 3.08
C PRO A 88 23.86 9.54 3.28
N GLU A 89 24.52 9.63 4.43
CA GLU A 89 25.77 8.91 4.70
C GLU A 89 25.51 7.49 5.21
N ALA A 90 26.16 6.51 4.57
CA ALA A 90 25.97 5.09 4.85
C ALA A 90 26.22 4.71 6.32
N GLY A 91 27.36 5.15 6.87
CA GLY A 91 27.73 4.84 8.25
C GLY A 91 26.77 5.46 9.28
N ARG A 92 26.14 6.59 8.94
CA ARG A 92 25.11 7.22 9.78
C ARG A 92 23.78 6.50 9.67
N GLN A 93 23.40 5.99 8.50
CA GLN A 93 22.23 5.13 8.36
C GLN A 93 22.34 3.87 9.20
N ALA A 94 23.51 3.22 9.24
CA ALA A 94 23.71 2.05 10.11
C ALA A 94 23.45 2.38 11.59
N GLN A 95 23.88 3.57 12.04
CA GLN A 95 23.58 4.05 13.39
C GLN A 95 22.08 4.30 13.61
N LEU A 96 21.38 4.87 12.64
CA LEU A 96 19.92 5.06 12.73
C LEU A 96 19.18 3.72 12.80
N VAL A 97 19.62 2.72 12.05
CA VAL A 97 19.07 1.35 12.12
C VAL A 97 19.29 0.77 13.52
N GLN A 98 20.50 0.87 14.06
CA GLN A 98 20.79 0.41 15.41
C GLN A 98 19.93 1.14 16.47
N GLN A 99 19.76 2.46 16.34
CA GLN A 99 18.89 3.23 17.23
C GLN A 99 17.42 2.77 17.16
N ALA A 100 16.93 2.41 15.97
CA ALA A 100 15.58 1.87 15.82
C ALA A 100 15.45 0.49 16.49
N ILE A 101 16.47 -0.37 16.38
CA ILE A 101 16.54 -1.66 17.08
C ILE A 101 16.53 -1.45 18.60
N ASP A 102 17.36 -0.53 19.11
CA ASP A 102 17.45 -0.22 20.54
C ASP A 102 16.15 0.36 21.10
N GLN A 103 15.41 1.11 20.27
CA GLN A 103 14.06 1.61 20.57
C GLN A 103 12.98 0.52 20.52
N LYS A 104 13.34 -0.72 20.15
CA LYS A 104 12.45 -1.88 20.03
C LYS A 104 11.22 -1.58 19.18
N VAL A 105 11.44 -0.98 18.01
CA VAL A 105 10.37 -0.84 17.02
C VAL A 105 9.92 -2.22 16.53
N ASP A 106 8.66 -2.34 16.15
CA ASP A 106 8.07 -3.58 15.65
C ASP A 106 8.49 -3.89 14.20
N GLY A 107 8.94 -2.88 13.46
CA GLY A 107 9.44 -3.04 12.10
C GLY A 107 10.36 -1.91 11.65
N ILE A 108 11.26 -2.24 10.71
CA ILE A 108 12.17 -1.29 10.07
C ILE A 108 11.99 -1.40 8.55
N ALA A 109 11.64 -0.28 7.93
CA ALA A 109 11.71 -0.08 6.49
C ALA A 109 12.92 0.80 6.17
N VAL A 110 13.86 0.30 5.37
CA VAL A 110 15.12 0.99 5.08
C VAL A 110 15.37 1.09 3.58
N THR A 111 15.86 2.24 3.10
CA THR A 111 16.24 2.41 1.69
C THR A 111 17.75 2.28 1.50
N LEU A 112 18.18 1.13 0.99
CA LEU A 112 19.59 0.74 0.88
C LEU A 112 20.29 1.39 -0.32
N ALA A 113 20.83 2.60 -0.17
CA ALA A 113 21.68 3.20 -1.20
C ALA A 113 23.05 2.52 -1.33
N THR A 114 23.57 1.99 -0.22
CA THR A 114 24.88 1.34 -0.13
C THR A 114 24.76 0.03 0.67
N PRO A 115 24.24 -1.04 0.05
CA PRO A 115 23.92 -2.29 0.75
C PRO A 115 25.11 -2.92 1.49
N ASP A 116 26.33 -2.81 0.95
CA ASP A 116 27.52 -3.41 1.54
C ASP A 116 27.98 -2.71 2.84
N ALA A 117 27.47 -1.51 3.11
CA ALA A 117 27.84 -0.69 4.26
C ALA A 117 26.81 -0.74 5.41
N LEU A 118 25.72 -1.49 5.23
CA LEU A 118 24.59 -1.66 6.17
C LEU A 118 24.48 -3.11 6.62
#